data_AF-X4ZM55-F1
#
_entry.id   AF-X4ZM55-F1
#
_cell.length_a   1.000
_cell.length_b   1.000
_cell.length_c   1.000
_cell.angle_alpha   90.00
_cell.angle_beta   90.00
_cell.angle_gamma   90.00
#
_symmetry.space_group_name_H-M   'P 1'
#
loop_
_entity.id
_entity.type
_entity.pdbx_description
1 polymer ?
#
loop_
_entity_poly.entity_id
_entity_poly.type
_entity_poly.pdbx_seq_one_letter_code
_entity_poly.pdbx_strand_id
1 'polypeptide(L)'
;MNEGIHVYQALTPEGRESRLRRSGIEAYLVSGEGAGSGQDRRSGSPGGLNRSLAESEGGGEAHYRQRYRVKVHNLAPLEITPLGAGLGMGPAAPLLTARPRPRLSEGRESSGSPAANAAVPFLARGSLPKRLGSLAAKALYCLGLDCGEVLIAARGERRFTVEAIRPPKTGAGGSMPELYRSAEAALRAALERERPGRPDLVMGMDPEFLLLRVSTGRVVPASRYLPADGVAGCDAGPPGTRGAFPVAELRPRPRGEPRALLAQLRSAARQADRLIADRSLSWLAGGMPLRGWALGGHLHFSGVTLTAPLLRALDSYLALPIALLEDARAGGRRPRYGVLGDFRLQPHGGFEYRTLPSFLVSPVIARGAVTLAHLIVSHYEDLPLRPLDREDLHAAYYRGDKPPLRAAFEPLKAQLRALEGYAAAADAIEPLLRLIEAGRTWDETRDVRGLWCGEHAP
;
A
#
# COMPACT_ATOMS: atom_id res chain seq x y z
N MET A 1 -17.28 3.08 11.68
CA MET A 1 -16.50 1.83 11.60
C MET A 1 -16.98 1.01 10.41
N ASN A 2 -16.08 0.61 9.48
CA ASN A 2 -16.39 -0.11 8.23
C ASN A 2 -17.32 0.61 7.25
N GLU A 3 -16.89 1.77 6.75
CA GLU A 3 -17.67 2.53 5.77
C GLU A 3 -17.87 1.77 4.45
N GLY A 4 -16.93 0.91 4.07
CA GLY A 4 -17.01 0.06 2.88
C GLY A 4 -17.60 -1.34 3.13
N ILE A 5 -18.35 -1.58 4.21
CA ILE A 5 -18.98 -2.92 4.46
C ILE A 5 -19.88 -3.36 3.31
N HIS A 6 -20.55 -2.41 2.66
CA HIS A 6 -21.40 -2.65 1.49
C HIS A 6 -20.61 -3.26 0.32
N VAL A 7 -19.33 -2.89 0.15
CA VAL A 7 -18.43 -3.47 -0.86
C VAL A 7 -18.19 -4.94 -0.59
N TYR A 8 -17.86 -5.27 0.67
CA TYR A 8 -17.66 -6.66 1.09
C TYR A 8 -18.92 -7.51 0.88
N GLN A 9 -20.09 -6.96 1.22
CA GLN A 9 -21.39 -7.64 1.11
C GLN A 9 -21.84 -7.82 -0.35
N ALA A 10 -21.54 -6.87 -1.23
CA ALA A 10 -21.89 -6.95 -2.65
C ALA A 10 -21.08 -8.00 -3.43
N LEU A 11 -19.90 -8.39 -2.93
CA LEU A 11 -19.06 -9.41 -3.56
C LEU A 11 -19.46 -10.82 -3.09
N THR A 12 -19.61 -11.75 -4.04
CA THR A 12 -19.70 -13.19 -3.74
C THR A 12 -18.39 -13.70 -3.11
N PRO A 13 -18.37 -14.86 -2.44
CA PRO A 13 -17.13 -15.46 -1.95
C PRO A 13 -16.03 -15.55 -3.02
N GLU A 14 -16.37 -15.95 -4.24
CA GLU A 14 -15.47 -16.02 -5.39
C GLU A 14 -15.02 -14.63 -5.84
N GLY A 15 -15.93 -13.64 -5.82
CA GLY A 15 -15.62 -12.24 -6.09
C GLY A 15 -14.60 -11.67 -5.11
N ARG A 16 -14.75 -11.95 -3.81
CA ARG A 16 -13.79 -11.56 -2.77
C ARG A 16 -12.42 -12.20 -3.01
N GLU A 17 -12.38 -13.49 -3.32
CA GLU A 17 -11.14 -14.21 -3.63
C GLU A 17 -10.45 -13.65 -4.89
N SER A 18 -11.21 -13.41 -5.96
CA SER A 18 -10.73 -12.80 -7.20
C SER A 18 -10.12 -11.43 -6.95
N ARG A 19 -10.80 -10.59 -6.17
CA ARG A 19 -10.34 -9.24 -5.82
C ARG A 19 -9.03 -9.26 -5.02
N LEU A 20 -8.91 -10.15 -4.02
CA LEU A 20 -7.67 -10.36 -3.26
C LEU A 20 -6.51 -10.78 -4.16
N ARG A 21 -6.72 -11.79 -5.01
CA ARG A 21 -5.71 -12.29 -5.96
C ARG A 21 -5.26 -11.21 -6.93
N ARG A 22 -6.20 -10.42 -7.45
CA ARG A 22 -5.93 -9.27 -8.31
C ARG A 22 -5.02 -8.25 -7.62
N SER A 23 -5.13 -8.11 -6.30
CA SER A 23 -4.30 -7.23 -5.46
C SER A 23 -2.99 -7.88 -4.97
N GLY A 24 -2.63 -9.04 -5.51
CA GLY A 24 -1.41 -9.76 -5.20
C GLY A 24 -1.45 -10.49 -3.85
N ILE A 25 -2.64 -10.78 -3.34
CA ILE A 25 -2.84 -11.54 -2.11
C ILE A 25 -3.22 -12.98 -2.47
N GLU A 26 -2.45 -13.95 -1.99
CA GLU A 26 -2.84 -15.36 -2.08
C GLU A 26 -4.04 -15.61 -1.14
N ALA A 27 -5.14 -16.13 -1.70
CA ALA A 27 -6.39 -16.35 -0.98
C ALA A 27 -7.10 -17.62 -1.46
N TYR A 28 -7.72 -18.35 -0.51
CA TYR A 28 -8.62 -19.49 -0.72
C TYR A 28 -9.80 -19.35 0.26
N LEU A 29 -10.84 -18.59 -0.13
CA LEU A 29 -11.99 -18.30 0.73
C LEU A 29 -13.10 -19.34 0.59
N VAL A 30 -13.21 -19.97 -0.58
CA VAL A 30 -14.35 -20.85 -0.95
C VAL A 30 -14.16 -22.29 -0.47
N SER A 31 -12.92 -22.71 -0.18
CA SER A 31 -12.58 -24.11 0.10
C SER A 31 -12.83 -24.58 1.54
N GLY A 32 -13.65 -23.88 2.33
CA GLY A 32 -13.74 -24.03 3.80
C GLY A 32 -15.09 -24.39 4.41
N GLU A 33 -16.17 -24.50 3.64
CA GLU A 33 -17.52 -24.75 4.20
C GLU A 33 -17.87 -26.25 4.42
N GLY A 34 -16.93 -27.17 4.20
CA GLY A 34 -17.18 -28.62 4.22
C GLY A 34 -16.81 -29.39 5.49
N ALA A 35 -16.79 -28.79 6.67
CA ALA A 35 -16.50 -29.53 7.91
C ALA A 35 -17.34 -29.05 9.09
N GLY A 36 -18.64 -29.36 9.08
CA GLY A 36 -19.48 -29.19 10.26
C GLY A 36 -20.97 -29.35 10.00
N SER A 37 -21.46 -30.59 9.99
CA SER A 37 -22.73 -31.03 10.62
C SER A 37 -23.19 -32.35 10.01
N GLY A 38 -23.33 -33.38 10.84
CA GLY A 38 -23.77 -34.71 10.43
C GLY A 38 -23.88 -35.63 11.63
N GLN A 39 -24.96 -35.46 12.38
CA GLN A 39 -25.43 -36.42 13.38
C GLN A 39 -25.98 -37.68 12.67
N ASP A 40 -25.89 -38.79 13.40
CA ASP A 40 -26.71 -40.01 13.31
C ASP A 40 -26.28 -41.24 12.47
N ARG A 41 -25.96 -42.30 13.25
CA ARG A 41 -26.47 -43.70 13.22
C ARG A 41 -25.74 -44.82 12.45
N ARG A 42 -25.16 -45.70 13.30
CA ARG A 42 -25.31 -47.17 13.43
C ARG A 42 -24.63 -48.15 12.45
N SER A 43 -23.91 -49.07 13.13
CA SER A 43 -23.84 -50.54 13.00
C SER A 43 -22.95 -51.22 11.96
N GLY A 44 -22.10 -52.14 12.46
CA GLY A 44 -21.77 -53.41 11.81
C GLY A 44 -20.29 -53.67 11.51
N SER A 45 -19.61 -54.40 12.39
CA SER A 45 -18.48 -55.30 12.04
C SER A 45 -19.04 -56.74 11.92
N PRO A 46 -18.33 -57.79 11.43
CA PRO A 46 -16.89 -57.86 11.07
C PRO A 46 -16.55 -58.67 9.79
N GLY A 47 -15.28 -58.61 9.36
CA GLY A 47 -14.59 -59.77 8.76
C GLY A 47 -13.94 -59.56 7.39
N GLY A 48 -12.72 -60.10 7.22
CA GLY A 48 -12.16 -60.45 5.91
C GLY A 48 -10.74 -59.97 5.63
N LEU A 49 -9.76 -60.87 5.78
CA LEU A 49 -8.34 -60.71 5.47
C LEU A 49 -8.04 -60.85 3.95
N ASN A 50 -6.98 -60.15 3.55
CA ASN A 50 -5.97 -60.43 2.51
C ASN A 50 -6.11 -59.96 1.04
N ARG A 51 -5.11 -59.14 0.69
CA ARG A 51 -4.29 -59.04 -0.54
C ARG A 51 -4.97 -58.77 -1.89
N SER A 52 -4.62 -57.62 -2.49
CA SER A 52 -3.59 -57.56 -3.54
C SER A 52 -3.29 -56.12 -3.95
N LEU A 53 -2.01 -55.81 -4.14
CA LEU A 53 -1.50 -54.56 -4.69
C LEU A 53 -1.99 -54.34 -6.14
N ALA A 54 -2.63 -53.20 -6.40
CA ALA A 54 -2.48 -52.39 -7.60
C ALA A 54 -3.28 -51.09 -7.47
N GLU A 55 -2.60 -49.96 -7.69
CA GLU A 55 -3.11 -48.69 -8.22
C GLU A 55 -4.20 -47.91 -7.46
N SER A 56 -3.77 -46.81 -6.81
CA SER A 56 -4.51 -45.53 -6.73
C SER A 56 -3.71 -44.54 -5.86
N GLU A 57 -2.79 -43.80 -6.47
CA GLU A 57 -2.28 -42.55 -5.90
C GLU A 57 -3.42 -41.54 -5.82
N GLY A 58 -3.80 -41.12 -4.61
CA GLY A 58 -4.88 -40.13 -4.43
C GLY A 58 -5.47 -40.06 -3.03
N GLY A 59 -4.63 -40.01 -1.99
CA GLY A 59 -5.05 -39.85 -0.59
C GLY A 59 -4.61 -38.51 -0.03
N GLY A 60 -5.57 -37.63 0.26
CA GLY A 60 -5.33 -36.25 0.69
C GLY A 60 -4.57 -36.12 2.01
N GLU A 61 -3.37 -35.56 1.96
CA GLU A 61 -2.71 -35.02 3.15
C GLU A 61 -3.36 -33.68 3.51
N ALA A 62 -4.17 -33.68 4.56
CA ALA A 62 -4.48 -32.48 5.31
C ALA A 62 -3.18 -31.97 5.97
N HIS A 63 -2.33 -31.32 5.19
CA HIS A 63 -1.09 -30.76 5.70
C HIS A 63 -1.39 -29.86 6.90
N TYR A 64 -0.89 -30.24 8.07
CA TYR A 64 -0.89 -29.46 9.29
C TYR A 64 -0.20 -28.11 9.02
N ARG A 65 -0.99 -27.05 8.82
CA ARG A 65 -0.50 -25.71 8.52
C ARG A 65 -0.72 -24.81 9.72
N GLN A 66 0.35 -24.16 10.18
CA GLN A 66 0.24 -23.15 11.23
C GLN A 66 -0.71 -22.04 10.77
N ARG A 67 -1.78 -21.84 11.53
CA ARG A 67 -2.76 -20.78 11.31
C ARG A 67 -2.58 -19.63 12.29
N TYR A 68 -2.98 -18.45 11.85
CA TYR A 68 -2.98 -17.22 12.62
C TYR A 68 -4.30 -16.51 12.43
N ARG A 69 -4.85 -16.01 13.53
CA ARG A 69 -5.95 -15.07 13.51
C ARG A 69 -5.40 -13.68 13.77
N VAL A 70 -5.73 -12.74 12.90
CA VAL A 70 -5.28 -11.34 13.01
C VAL A 70 -6.50 -10.44 13.08
N LYS A 71 -6.65 -9.69 14.17
CA LYS A 71 -7.65 -8.62 14.28
C LYS A 71 -7.02 -7.29 13.90
N VAL A 72 -7.71 -6.50 13.10
CA VAL A 72 -7.22 -5.23 12.57
C VAL A 72 -8.29 -4.16 12.73
N HIS A 73 -7.88 -2.94 13.03
CA HIS A 73 -8.72 -1.74 12.97
C HIS A 73 -7.90 -0.58 12.39
N ASN A 74 -8.50 0.15 11.46
CA ASN A 74 -7.92 1.30 10.76
C ASN A 74 -6.47 1.01 10.31
N LEU A 75 -6.29 -0.04 9.50
CA LEU A 75 -5.00 -0.47 8.94
C LEU A 75 -3.97 -0.99 9.96
N ALA A 76 -4.27 -0.95 11.27
CA ALA A 76 -3.38 -1.38 12.34
C ALA A 76 -3.78 -2.76 12.91
N PRO A 77 -2.86 -3.74 13.00
CA PRO A 77 -3.13 -5.00 13.68
C PRO A 77 -3.26 -4.76 15.20
N LEU A 78 -4.39 -5.17 15.77
CA LEU A 78 -4.67 -5.07 17.20
C LEU A 78 -4.20 -6.30 17.96
N GLU A 79 -4.37 -7.49 17.37
CA GLU A 79 -4.08 -8.78 18.00
C GLU A 79 -3.70 -9.82 16.95
N ILE A 80 -2.65 -10.60 17.22
CA ILE A 80 -2.24 -11.76 16.41
C ILE A 80 -2.21 -13.00 17.31
N THR A 81 -3.14 -13.92 17.07
CA THR A 81 -3.27 -15.17 17.82
C THR A 81 -2.82 -16.37 16.96
N PRO A 82 -1.77 -17.10 17.33
CA PRO A 82 -1.48 -18.39 16.70
C PRO A 82 -2.57 -19.41 17.08
N LEU A 83 -3.08 -20.16 16.11
CA LEU A 83 -4.15 -21.15 16.32
C LEU A 83 -3.65 -22.61 16.29
N GLY A 84 -2.34 -22.81 16.12
CA GLY A 84 -1.74 -24.14 15.92
C GLY A 84 -1.98 -24.68 14.50
N ALA A 85 -1.65 -25.95 14.30
CA ALA A 85 -1.71 -26.61 12.99
C ALA A 85 -2.89 -27.59 12.81
N GLY A 86 -3.78 -27.72 13.82
CA GLY A 86 -4.91 -28.67 13.82
C GLY A 86 -5.42 -28.97 15.24
N LEU A 87 -6.55 -29.69 15.34
CA LEU A 87 -7.17 -30.11 16.61
C LEU A 87 -6.17 -30.88 17.48
N GLY A 88 -5.83 -30.33 18.65
CA GLY A 88 -5.01 -31.00 19.68
C GLY A 88 -3.59 -30.46 19.87
N MET A 89 -3.09 -29.58 18.99
CA MET A 89 -1.76 -28.96 19.16
C MET A 89 -1.94 -27.52 19.68
N GLY A 90 -1.61 -27.31 20.97
CA GLY A 90 -1.58 -25.98 21.58
C GLY A 90 -0.60 -25.03 20.85
N PRO A 91 -0.78 -23.71 20.97
CA PRO A 91 0.06 -22.74 20.26
C PRO A 91 1.53 -22.89 20.67
N ALA A 92 2.41 -23.10 19.69
CA ALA A 92 3.86 -23.17 19.91
C ALA A 92 4.49 -21.79 20.25
N ALA A 93 3.70 -20.73 20.37
CA ALA A 93 4.18 -19.38 20.63
C ALA A 93 3.20 -18.59 21.52
N PRO A 94 3.70 -17.75 22.45
CA PRO A 94 2.85 -16.89 23.25
C PRO A 94 2.05 -15.91 22.37
N LEU A 95 0.90 -15.46 22.86
CA LEU A 95 0.11 -14.38 22.25
C LEU A 95 1.02 -13.20 21.88
N LEU A 96 1.08 -12.88 20.58
CA LEU A 96 1.79 -11.72 20.09
C LEU A 96 0.84 -10.53 20.15
N THR A 97 0.74 -9.92 21.33
CA THR A 97 -0.07 -8.72 21.52
C THR A 97 0.70 -7.49 21.08
N ALA A 98 0.05 -6.67 20.25
CA ALA A 98 0.54 -5.37 19.84
C ALA A 98 0.10 -4.29 20.85
N ARG A 99 0.31 -4.50 22.16
CA ARG A 99 -0.06 -3.50 23.18
C ARG A 99 1.14 -2.62 23.55
N PRO A 100 0.95 -1.29 23.72
CA PRO A 100 1.93 -0.48 24.44
C PRO A 100 1.98 -0.95 25.90
N ARG A 101 3.18 -1.22 26.43
CA ARG A 101 3.37 -1.36 27.88
C ARG A 101 3.32 0.03 28.50
N PRO A 102 2.53 0.28 29.57
CA PRO A 102 2.70 1.49 30.36
C PRO A 102 4.08 1.43 31.03
N ARG A 103 4.94 2.42 30.76
CA ARG A 103 6.13 2.62 31.59
C ARG A 103 5.66 3.22 32.92
N LEU A 104 5.76 2.44 33.99
CA LEU A 104 5.92 3.00 35.32
C LEU A 104 7.33 3.60 35.37
N SER A 105 7.43 4.92 35.35
CA SER A 105 8.63 5.61 35.80
C SER A 105 8.23 6.71 36.76
N GLU A 106 8.61 6.53 38.01
CA GLU A 106 8.69 7.58 39.02
C GLU A 106 9.55 8.74 38.50
N GLY A 107 9.07 9.96 38.74
CA GLY A 107 9.86 11.18 38.95
C GLY A 107 10.90 11.58 37.91
N ARG A 108 10.51 12.43 36.95
CA ARG A 108 11.11 13.77 36.73
C ARG A 108 10.43 14.47 35.56
N GLU A 109 9.91 15.67 35.84
CA GLU A 109 9.35 16.58 34.85
C GLU A 109 10.44 17.08 33.89
N SER A 110 10.22 16.89 32.60
CA SER A 110 10.79 17.76 31.57
C SER A 110 9.84 17.86 30.39
N SER A 111 9.57 19.10 30.01
CA SER A 111 8.63 19.63 29.02
C SER A 111 8.62 18.97 27.63
N GLY A 112 7.40 18.64 27.16
CA GLY A 112 6.90 18.89 25.80
C GLY A 112 7.42 18.06 24.62
N SER A 113 6.71 16.98 24.25
CA SER A 113 6.79 16.36 22.92
C SER A 113 5.45 15.71 22.52
N PRO A 114 4.86 16.00 21.33
CA PRO A 114 3.62 15.38 20.88
C PRO A 114 3.92 14.16 20.01
N ALA A 115 4.00 12.97 20.61
CA ALA A 115 4.05 11.71 19.86
C ALA A 115 3.51 10.54 20.70
N ALA A 116 2.19 10.52 20.93
CA ALA A 116 1.48 9.36 21.46
C ALA A 116 0.52 8.80 20.39
N ASN A 117 1.08 8.45 19.22
CA ASN A 117 0.38 7.58 18.29
C ASN A 117 0.57 6.14 18.77
N ALA A 118 -0.55 5.45 18.99
CA ALA A 118 -0.61 4.05 19.41
C ALA A 118 0.05 3.15 18.34
N ALA A 119 1.36 2.99 18.42
CA ALA A 119 2.11 2.06 17.60
C ALA A 119 2.14 0.69 18.28
N VAL A 120 1.75 -0.33 17.50
CA VAL A 120 2.24 -1.71 17.61
C VAL A 120 3.73 -1.64 17.98
N PRO A 121 4.19 -2.35 19.04
CA PRO A 121 5.61 -2.37 19.40
C PRO A 121 6.43 -2.65 18.14
N PHE A 122 7.44 -1.82 17.87
CA PHE A 122 8.28 -1.91 16.68
C PHE A 122 8.74 -3.36 16.43
N LEU A 123 8.00 -4.05 15.57
CA LEU A 123 8.36 -5.40 15.16
C LEU A 123 9.43 -5.24 14.09
N ALA A 124 10.62 -5.78 14.36
CA ALA A 124 11.78 -5.71 13.47
C ALA A 124 11.40 -5.90 11.99
N ARG A 125 12.07 -5.18 11.07
CA ARG A 125 11.82 -5.29 9.62
C ARG A 125 11.81 -6.77 9.21
N GLY A 126 10.74 -7.19 8.52
CA GLY A 126 10.60 -8.57 8.04
C GLY A 126 10.21 -9.60 9.10
N SER A 127 9.96 -9.20 10.35
CA SER A 127 9.43 -10.07 11.41
C SER A 127 8.09 -10.71 11.00
N LEU A 128 7.79 -11.87 11.58
CA LEU A 128 6.53 -12.59 11.32
C LEU A 128 5.28 -11.75 11.62
N PRO A 129 5.15 -11.08 12.78
CA PRO A 129 3.88 -10.41 13.09
C PRO A 129 3.70 -9.13 12.26
N LYS A 130 4.78 -8.45 11.83
CA LYS A 130 4.68 -7.37 10.84
C LYS A 130 4.12 -7.88 9.51
N ARG A 131 4.61 -9.02 9.01
CA ARG A 131 4.12 -9.62 7.76
C ARG A 131 2.65 -10.03 7.85
N LEU A 132 2.26 -10.71 8.94
CA LEU A 132 0.87 -11.11 9.17
C LEU A 132 -0.05 -9.89 9.31
N GLY A 133 0.36 -8.88 10.06
CA GLY A 133 -0.39 -7.64 10.25
C GLY A 133 -0.58 -6.86 8.94
N SER A 134 0.48 -6.66 8.17
CA SER A 134 0.41 -5.99 6.87
C SER A 134 -0.46 -6.76 5.87
N LEU A 135 -0.36 -8.10 5.83
CA LEU A 135 -1.21 -8.93 4.98
C LEU A 135 -2.69 -8.81 5.37
N ALA A 136 -2.99 -8.88 6.66
CA ALA A 136 -4.36 -8.74 7.17
C ALA A 136 -4.97 -7.36 6.88
N ALA A 137 -4.20 -6.29 7.12
CA ALA A 137 -4.65 -4.92 6.82
C ALA A 137 -4.93 -4.73 5.33
N LYS A 138 -4.02 -5.20 4.46
CA LYS A 138 -4.18 -5.14 3.00
C LYS A 138 -5.40 -5.95 2.53
N ALA A 139 -5.62 -7.13 3.11
CA ALA A 139 -6.75 -7.98 2.76
C ALA A 139 -8.10 -7.34 3.12
N LEU A 140 -8.21 -6.74 4.31
CA LEU A 140 -9.41 -6.01 4.71
C LEU A 140 -9.63 -4.77 3.83
N TYR A 141 -8.59 -3.96 3.63
CA TYR A 141 -8.65 -2.75 2.82
C TYR A 141 -9.15 -3.04 1.39
N CYS A 142 -8.59 -4.08 0.76
CA CYS A 142 -8.94 -4.56 -0.58
C CYS A 142 -10.44 -4.87 -0.71
N LEU A 143 -11.08 -5.36 0.35
CA LEU A 143 -12.51 -5.69 0.38
C LEU A 143 -13.39 -4.58 0.95
N GLY A 144 -12.88 -3.36 1.10
CA GLY A 144 -13.68 -2.24 1.64
C GLY A 144 -13.79 -2.20 3.16
N LEU A 145 -13.12 -3.10 3.88
CA LEU A 145 -13.21 -3.17 5.34
C LEU A 145 -12.09 -2.37 6.00
N ASP A 146 -12.45 -1.57 7.00
CA ASP A 146 -11.51 -0.78 7.81
C ASP A 146 -11.12 -1.55 9.08
N CYS A 147 -11.93 -2.52 9.47
CA CYS A 147 -11.70 -3.39 10.61
C CYS A 147 -12.32 -4.78 10.41
N GLY A 148 -11.74 -5.77 11.07
CA GLY A 148 -12.21 -7.14 11.02
C GLY A 148 -11.17 -8.14 11.50
N GLU A 149 -11.47 -9.41 11.25
CA GLU A 149 -10.62 -10.55 11.53
C GLU A 149 -10.20 -11.22 10.21
N VAL A 150 -8.92 -11.57 10.12
CA VAL A 150 -8.36 -12.32 8.99
C VAL A 150 -7.73 -13.61 9.51
N LEU A 151 -8.14 -14.73 8.93
CA LEU A 151 -7.50 -16.03 9.15
C LEU A 151 -6.43 -16.24 8.07
N ILE A 152 -5.20 -16.49 8.51
CA ILE A 152 -4.03 -16.63 7.65
C ILE A 152 -3.35 -17.98 7.93
N ALA A 153 -3.06 -18.75 6.89
CA ALA A 153 -2.27 -19.98 6.99
C ALA A 153 -0.85 -19.79 6.44
N ALA A 154 0.15 -20.34 7.12
CA ALA A 154 1.50 -20.45 6.59
C ALA A 154 1.62 -21.62 5.61
N ARG A 155 2.31 -21.42 4.47
CA ARG A 155 2.49 -22.43 3.42
C ARG A 155 3.95 -22.82 3.14
N GLY A 156 4.83 -22.59 4.12
CA GLY A 156 6.28 -22.79 3.97
C GLY A 156 6.97 -21.58 3.32
N GLU A 157 8.30 -21.51 3.39
CA GLU A 157 9.13 -20.49 2.70
C GLU A 157 8.66 -19.04 2.88
N ARG A 158 8.13 -18.69 4.06
CA ARG A 158 7.59 -17.34 4.36
C ARG A 158 6.38 -16.92 3.51
N ARG A 159 5.70 -17.86 2.85
CA ARG A 159 4.44 -17.64 2.13
C ARG A 159 3.23 -17.80 3.05
N PHE A 160 2.24 -16.95 2.84
CA PHE A 160 1.02 -16.88 3.64
C PHE A 160 -0.20 -16.77 2.73
N THR A 161 -1.27 -17.42 3.14
CA THR A 161 -2.54 -17.39 2.41
C THR A 161 -3.67 -16.93 3.32
N VAL A 162 -4.54 -16.06 2.80
CA VAL A 162 -5.80 -15.70 3.47
C VAL A 162 -6.83 -16.79 3.26
N GLU A 163 -7.34 -17.37 4.35
CA GLU A 163 -8.34 -18.45 4.34
C GLU A 163 -9.75 -17.97 4.72
N ALA A 164 -9.86 -16.89 5.50
CA ALA A 164 -11.15 -16.29 5.83
C ALA A 164 -10.99 -14.82 6.20
N ILE A 165 -12.04 -14.04 5.92
CA ILE A 165 -12.18 -12.64 6.34
C ILE A 165 -13.55 -12.47 6.97
N ARG A 166 -13.59 -11.93 8.18
CA ARG A 166 -14.82 -11.71 8.94
C ARG A 166 -14.89 -10.25 9.38
N PRO A 167 -15.89 -9.48 8.93
CA PRO A 167 -16.22 -8.22 9.57
C PRO A 167 -16.49 -8.44 11.06
N PRO A 168 -16.22 -7.46 11.92
CA PRO A 168 -16.50 -7.60 13.34
C PRO A 168 -18.01 -7.76 13.56
N LYS A 169 -18.37 -8.71 14.41
CA LYS A 169 -19.76 -8.89 14.86
C LYS A 169 -19.96 -8.18 16.19
N THR A 170 -21.12 -7.57 16.37
CA THR A 170 -21.56 -7.09 17.68
C THR A 170 -21.73 -8.28 18.62
N GLY A 171 -21.27 -8.13 19.87
CA GLY A 171 -21.42 -9.15 20.91
C GLY A 171 -22.86 -9.26 21.42
N ALA A 172 -23.07 -10.18 22.37
CA ALA A 172 -24.33 -10.28 23.11
C ALA A 172 -24.60 -8.93 23.81
N GLY A 173 -25.70 -8.27 23.45
CA GLY A 173 -26.02 -6.89 23.87
C GLY A 173 -25.75 -5.80 22.84
N GLY A 174 -25.38 -6.14 21.60
CA GLY A 174 -25.25 -5.18 20.50
C GLY A 174 -23.96 -4.33 20.52
N SER A 175 -23.13 -4.45 21.56
CA SER A 175 -21.86 -3.71 21.66
C SER A 175 -20.74 -4.36 20.86
N MET A 176 -19.89 -3.54 20.25
CA MET A 176 -18.63 -3.99 19.65
C MET A 176 -17.67 -4.55 20.72
N PRO A 177 -16.82 -5.54 20.37
CA PRO A 177 -15.80 -6.06 21.28
C PRO A 177 -14.87 -4.94 21.79
N GLU A 178 -14.45 -5.06 23.06
CA GLU A 178 -13.67 -4.02 23.76
C GLU A 178 -12.42 -3.58 22.99
N LEU A 179 -11.72 -4.53 22.37
CA LEU A 179 -10.52 -4.25 21.58
C LEU A 179 -10.79 -3.24 20.44
N TYR A 180 -11.92 -3.37 19.74
CA TYR A 180 -12.30 -2.44 18.67
C TYR A 180 -12.79 -1.10 19.23
N ARG A 181 -13.52 -1.10 20.35
CA ARG A 181 -13.99 0.14 20.99
C ARG A 181 -12.83 1.00 21.48
N SER A 182 -11.88 0.38 22.18
CA SER A 182 -10.66 1.04 22.64
C SER A 182 -9.82 1.59 21.49
N ALA A 183 -9.66 0.83 20.40
CA ALA A 183 -8.93 1.29 19.21
C ALA A 183 -9.63 2.47 18.50
N GLU A 184 -10.95 2.41 18.36
CA GLU A 184 -11.76 3.50 17.81
C GLU A 184 -11.67 4.77 18.66
N ALA A 185 -11.76 4.64 19.99
CA ALA A 185 -11.61 5.78 20.90
C ALA A 185 -10.22 6.42 20.79
N ALA A 186 -9.16 5.60 20.69
CA ALA A 186 -7.80 6.10 20.50
C ALA A 186 -7.62 6.80 19.14
N LEU A 187 -8.20 6.26 18.07
CA LEU A 187 -8.20 6.90 16.75
C LEU A 187 -8.94 8.23 16.78
N ARG A 188 -10.13 8.28 17.38
CA ARG A 188 -10.90 9.51 17.53
C ARG A 188 -10.12 10.58 18.28
N ALA A 189 -9.51 10.21 19.41
CA ALA A 189 -8.67 11.13 20.18
C ALA A 189 -7.43 11.61 19.41
N ALA A 190 -6.91 10.82 18.46
CA ALA A 190 -5.82 11.27 17.58
C ALA A 190 -6.32 12.29 16.55
N LEU A 191 -7.47 12.02 15.92
CA LEU A 191 -8.09 12.91 14.93
C LEU A 191 -8.55 14.24 15.53
N GLU A 192 -9.07 14.23 16.76
CA GLU A 192 -9.49 15.45 17.49
C GLU A 192 -8.31 16.39 17.80
N ARG A 193 -7.07 15.90 17.77
CA ARG A 193 -5.87 16.75 17.93
C ARG A 193 -5.42 17.40 16.63
N GLU A 194 -5.93 16.97 15.48
CA GLU A 194 -5.57 17.56 14.20
C GLU A 194 -6.30 18.89 14.00
N ARG A 195 -5.58 19.85 13.44
CA ARG A 195 -6.16 21.13 13.05
C ARG A 195 -6.72 21.04 11.63
N PRO A 196 -7.91 21.61 11.36
CA PRO A 196 -8.46 21.69 10.00
C PRO A 196 -7.44 22.24 9.00
N GLY A 197 -7.43 21.70 7.78
CA GLY A 197 -6.47 22.05 6.73
C GLY A 197 -5.03 21.55 6.96
N ARG A 198 -4.73 21.00 8.15
CA ARG A 198 -3.44 20.42 8.54
C ARG A 198 -2.26 21.36 8.27
N PRO A 199 -2.21 22.55 8.91
CA PRO A 199 -1.13 23.52 8.71
C PRO A 199 0.25 22.99 9.14
N ASP A 200 0.30 21.97 9.98
CA ASP A 200 1.52 21.29 10.43
C ASP A 200 1.91 20.10 9.52
N LEU A 201 1.21 19.91 8.39
CA LEU A 201 1.52 18.89 7.40
C LEU A 201 2.93 19.14 6.85
N VAL A 202 3.76 18.10 6.90
CA VAL A 202 5.06 18.08 6.25
C VAL A 202 5.08 16.92 5.28
N MET A 203 5.49 17.21 4.04
CA MET A 203 5.62 16.24 2.98
C MET A 203 7.08 15.93 2.67
N GLY A 204 7.36 14.66 2.41
CA GLY A 204 8.60 14.15 1.82
C GLY A 204 8.30 13.34 0.56
N MET A 205 9.34 12.92 -0.15
CA MET A 205 9.21 12.02 -1.29
C MET A 205 10.52 11.29 -1.55
N ASP A 206 10.41 10.21 -2.31
CA ASP A 206 11.51 9.35 -2.72
C ASP A 206 11.28 8.77 -4.14
N PRO A 207 11.14 9.62 -5.19
CA PRO A 207 10.92 9.10 -6.52
C PRO A 207 12.16 8.44 -7.15
N GLU A 208 11.89 7.37 -7.88
CA GLU A 208 12.87 6.45 -8.42
C GLU A 208 13.14 6.66 -9.92
N PHE A 209 14.33 6.31 -10.40
CA PHE A 209 14.69 6.27 -11.82
C PHE A 209 15.78 5.22 -12.12
N LEU A 210 15.89 4.80 -13.37
CA LEU A 210 16.93 3.89 -13.86
C LEU A 210 17.99 4.64 -14.66
N LEU A 211 19.22 4.11 -14.63
CA LEU A 211 20.28 4.49 -15.54
C LEU A 211 20.35 3.49 -16.69
N LEU A 212 20.10 3.95 -17.91
CA LEU A 212 20.20 3.12 -19.12
C LEU A 212 21.40 3.57 -19.96
N ARG A 213 22.26 2.61 -20.33
CA ARG A 213 23.27 2.83 -21.36
C ARG A 213 22.62 2.66 -22.74
N VAL A 214 22.36 3.77 -23.42
CA VAL A 214 21.61 3.79 -24.69
C VAL A 214 22.28 2.91 -25.76
N SER A 215 23.61 2.95 -25.86
CA SER A 215 24.35 2.19 -26.87
C SER A 215 24.24 0.66 -26.74
N THR A 216 23.92 0.14 -25.55
CA THR A 216 23.82 -1.31 -25.31
C THR A 216 22.45 -1.78 -24.85
N GLY A 217 21.53 -0.85 -24.53
CA GLY A 217 20.23 -1.15 -23.93
C GLY A 217 20.32 -1.78 -22.54
N ARG A 218 21.47 -1.69 -21.86
CA ARG A 218 21.67 -2.32 -20.54
C ARG A 218 21.45 -1.33 -19.40
N VAL A 219 20.75 -1.80 -18.36
CA VAL A 219 20.64 -1.09 -17.08
C VAL A 219 22.01 -1.05 -16.42
N VAL A 220 22.44 0.15 -16.04
CA VAL A 220 23.66 0.37 -15.27
C VAL A 220 23.26 0.53 -13.81
N PRO A 221 23.87 -0.22 -12.87
CA PRO A 221 23.51 -0.10 -11.47
C PRO A 221 23.76 1.31 -10.92
N ALA A 222 22.75 1.91 -10.28
CA ALA A 222 22.84 3.23 -9.68
C ALA A 222 23.96 3.32 -8.62
N SER A 223 24.20 2.23 -7.89
CA SER A 223 25.31 2.08 -6.92
C SER A 223 26.71 2.35 -7.47
N ARG A 224 26.90 2.34 -8.80
CA ARG A 224 28.18 2.74 -9.41
C ARG A 224 28.47 4.23 -9.28
N TYR A 225 27.44 5.05 -9.08
CA TYR A 225 27.54 6.51 -9.06
C TYR A 225 26.95 7.14 -7.80
N LEU A 226 25.91 6.52 -7.23
CA LEU A 226 25.17 7.06 -6.09
C LEU A 226 25.45 6.23 -4.83
N PRO A 227 25.60 6.88 -3.67
CA PRO A 227 25.69 6.19 -2.38
C PRO A 227 24.39 5.43 -2.05
N ALA A 228 24.42 4.58 -1.03
CA ALA A 228 23.23 3.87 -0.55
C ALA A 228 22.21 4.84 0.08
N ASP A 229 22.70 5.83 0.82
CA ASP A 229 21.90 6.83 1.54
C ASP A 229 22.04 8.23 0.93
N GLY A 230 21.50 9.25 1.60
CA GLY A 230 21.59 10.65 1.17
C GLY A 230 20.48 11.10 0.21
N VAL A 231 20.57 12.37 -0.18
CA VAL A 231 19.57 13.09 -0.99
C VAL A 231 19.45 12.54 -2.41
N ALA A 232 20.53 11.99 -2.94
CA ALA A 232 20.55 11.22 -4.18
C ALA A 232 21.28 9.91 -3.89
N GLY A 233 20.52 8.81 -3.82
CA GLY A 233 21.05 7.51 -3.43
C GLY A 233 20.57 6.40 -4.36
N CYS A 234 20.78 5.16 -3.94
CA CYS A 234 20.28 3.98 -4.64
C CYS A 234 19.48 3.06 -3.71
N ASP A 235 18.58 2.27 -4.29
CA ASP A 235 17.82 1.23 -3.60
C ASP A 235 17.88 -0.11 -4.36
N ALA A 236 17.52 -1.18 -3.65
CA ALA A 236 17.47 -2.53 -4.17
C ALA A 236 16.43 -2.65 -5.28
N GLY A 237 16.78 -3.40 -6.32
CA GLY A 237 15.88 -3.66 -7.45
C GLY A 237 14.99 -4.88 -7.20
N PRO A 238 14.26 -5.32 -8.22
CA PRO A 238 13.45 -6.54 -8.17
C PRO A 238 14.24 -7.78 -7.71
N PRO A 239 13.55 -8.82 -7.21
CA PRO A 239 14.18 -10.10 -6.87
C PRO A 239 15.02 -10.65 -8.03
N GLY A 240 16.28 -11.03 -7.75
CA GLY A 240 17.24 -11.50 -8.74
C GLY A 240 18.40 -10.54 -9.02
N THR A 241 18.32 -9.28 -8.56
CA THR A 241 19.37 -8.27 -8.75
C THR A 241 20.59 -8.41 -7.84
N ARG A 242 20.71 -9.51 -7.07
CA ARG A 242 21.85 -9.91 -6.20
C ARG A 242 22.67 -8.74 -5.63
N GLY A 243 22.03 -7.83 -4.89
CA GLY A 243 22.73 -6.76 -4.15
C GLY A 243 23.30 -5.64 -5.02
N ALA A 244 22.92 -5.50 -6.28
CA ALA A 244 23.46 -4.49 -7.18
C ALA A 244 22.88 -3.07 -6.99
N PHE A 245 21.89 -2.85 -6.11
CA PHE A 245 21.17 -1.56 -5.93
C PHE A 245 20.99 -0.77 -7.25
N PRO A 246 20.27 -1.34 -8.22
CA PRO A 246 20.19 -0.83 -9.59
C PRO A 246 19.33 0.43 -9.74
N VAL A 247 18.45 0.73 -8.79
CA VAL A 247 17.49 1.84 -8.88
C VAL A 247 18.10 3.07 -8.20
N ALA A 248 18.04 4.21 -8.86
CA ALA A 248 18.40 5.50 -8.27
C ALA A 248 17.15 6.12 -7.60
N GLU A 249 17.32 6.77 -6.46
CA GLU A 249 16.23 7.35 -5.67
C GLU A 249 16.61 8.76 -5.20
N LEU A 250 15.72 9.72 -5.41
CA LEU A 250 15.91 11.10 -4.96
C LEU A 250 15.16 11.32 -3.66
N ARG A 251 15.83 11.67 -2.56
CA ARG A 251 15.26 11.87 -1.22
C ARG A 251 15.39 13.34 -0.80
N PRO A 252 14.67 14.28 -1.45
CA PRO A 252 14.74 15.70 -1.10
C PRO A 252 14.34 15.96 0.34
N ARG A 253 14.88 17.04 0.92
CA ARG A 253 14.55 17.41 2.31
C ARG A 253 13.04 17.74 2.45
N PRO A 254 12.34 17.19 3.45
CA PRO A 254 10.91 17.44 3.64
C PRO A 254 10.55 18.91 3.83
N ARG A 255 9.33 19.28 3.41
CA ARG A 255 8.78 20.65 3.47
C ARG A 255 7.27 20.61 3.69
N GLY A 256 6.71 21.62 4.37
CA GLY A 256 5.26 21.80 4.43
C GLY A 256 4.67 22.24 3.10
N GLU A 257 5.29 23.24 2.47
CA GLU A 257 4.82 23.80 1.20
C GLU A 257 5.22 22.96 -0.04
N PRO A 258 4.28 22.56 -0.91
CA PRO A 258 4.56 21.81 -2.14
C PRO A 258 5.61 22.45 -3.04
N ARG A 259 5.54 23.78 -3.21
CA ARG A 259 6.50 24.54 -4.03
C ARG A 259 7.92 24.42 -3.48
N ALA A 260 8.08 24.48 -2.16
CA ALA A 260 9.38 24.33 -1.51
C ALA A 260 9.90 22.90 -1.65
N LEU A 261 9.03 21.89 -1.56
CA LEU A 261 9.41 20.48 -1.74
C LEU A 261 9.90 20.22 -3.17
N LEU A 262 9.22 20.73 -4.19
CA LEU A 262 9.62 20.64 -5.60
C LEU A 262 10.96 21.33 -5.87
N ALA A 263 11.24 22.45 -5.19
CA ALA A 263 12.55 23.09 -5.24
C ALA A 263 13.65 22.20 -4.65
N GLN A 264 13.37 21.49 -3.55
CA GLN A 264 14.29 20.49 -3.00
C GLN A 264 14.47 19.29 -3.93
N LEU A 265 13.41 18.83 -4.61
CA LEU A 265 13.51 17.77 -5.62
C LEU A 265 14.45 18.16 -6.76
N ARG A 266 14.35 19.38 -7.29
CA ARG A 266 15.28 19.89 -8.31
C ARG A 266 16.73 19.94 -7.79
N SER A 267 16.93 20.35 -6.54
CA SER A 267 18.27 20.32 -5.92
C SER A 267 18.82 18.89 -5.85
N ALA A 268 17.98 17.92 -5.46
CA ALA A 268 18.34 16.51 -5.41
C ALA A 268 18.70 15.96 -6.80
N ALA A 269 17.91 16.28 -7.83
CA ALA A 269 18.22 15.89 -9.21
C ALA A 269 19.56 16.48 -9.70
N ARG A 270 19.85 17.75 -9.41
CA ARG A 270 21.14 18.38 -9.72
C ARG A 270 22.31 17.76 -8.95
N GLN A 271 22.08 17.29 -7.73
CA GLN A 271 23.09 16.53 -6.99
C GLN A 271 23.35 15.17 -7.65
N ALA A 272 22.30 14.42 -8.00
CA ALA A 272 22.43 13.18 -8.75
C ALA A 272 23.15 13.40 -10.09
N ASP A 273 22.86 14.49 -10.80
CA ASP A 273 23.49 14.83 -12.08
C ASP A 273 25.00 15.03 -11.97
N ARG A 274 25.45 15.69 -10.89
CA ARG A 274 26.87 15.90 -10.60
C ARG A 274 27.59 14.59 -10.28
N LEU A 275 26.93 13.70 -9.54
CA LEU A 275 27.49 12.39 -9.16
C LEU A 275 27.53 11.42 -10.36
N ILE A 276 26.50 11.44 -11.20
CA ILE A 276 26.40 10.61 -12.40
C ILE A 276 27.08 11.32 -13.57
N ALA A 277 28.41 11.47 -13.51
CA ALA A 277 29.16 12.25 -14.51
C ALA A 277 29.10 11.65 -15.93
N ASP A 278 28.80 10.36 -16.08
CA ASP A 278 28.66 9.68 -17.38
C ASP A 278 27.43 10.22 -18.14
N ARG A 279 27.69 10.96 -19.23
CA ARG A 279 26.66 11.59 -20.09
C ARG A 279 26.12 10.66 -21.18
N SER A 280 26.67 9.44 -21.31
CA SER A 280 26.12 8.40 -22.20
C SER A 280 24.95 7.64 -21.57
N LEU A 281 24.61 7.94 -20.31
CA LEU A 281 23.51 7.34 -19.58
C LEU A 281 22.27 8.22 -19.63
N SER A 282 21.16 7.61 -20.03
CA SER A 282 19.84 8.21 -19.94
C SER A 282 19.17 7.86 -18.62
N TRP A 283 18.39 8.81 -18.09
CA TRP A 283 17.58 8.60 -16.89
C TRP A 283 16.18 8.23 -17.33
N LEU A 284 15.72 7.03 -16.98
CA LEU A 284 14.37 6.58 -17.29
C LEU A 284 13.51 6.55 -16.02
N ALA A 285 12.32 7.13 -16.10
CA ALA A 285 11.34 7.17 -15.02
C ALA A 285 9.98 6.69 -15.52
N GLY A 286 8.99 6.63 -14.63
CA GLY A 286 7.62 6.20 -14.93
C GLY A 286 7.16 5.04 -14.07
N GLY A 287 6.21 4.26 -14.56
CA GLY A 287 5.69 3.08 -13.87
C GLY A 287 6.53 1.83 -14.11
N MET A 288 6.94 1.56 -15.36
CA MET A 288 7.75 0.40 -15.72
C MET A 288 8.52 0.64 -17.04
N PRO A 289 9.52 1.55 -17.04
CA PRO A 289 10.22 1.97 -18.26
C PRO A 289 10.88 0.81 -19.01
N LEU A 290 11.27 -0.23 -18.27
CA LEU A 290 11.76 -1.50 -18.81
C LEU A 290 10.97 -2.65 -18.19
N ARG A 291 10.69 -3.69 -18.99
CA ARG A 291 9.95 -4.86 -18.53
C ARG A 291 10.58 -5.46 -17.27
N GLY A 292 9.77 -5.60 -16.22
CA GLY A 292 10.21 -6.15 -14.92
C GLY A 292 10.84 -5.12 -13.97
N TRP A 293 11.06 -3.89 -14.42
CA TRP A 293 11.61 -2.79 -13.62
C TRP A 293 10.51 -1.79 -13.27
N ALA A 294 9.68 -2.14 -12.29
CA ALA A 294 8.70 -1.23 -11.75
C ALA A 294 9.41 -0.13 -10.94
N LEU A 295 8.98 1.12 -11.12
CA LEU A 295 9.46 2.28 -10.36
C LEU A 295 8.28 3.00 -9.70
N GLY A 296 8.56 3.73 -8.63
CA GLY A 296 7.57 4.56 -7.96
C GLY A 296 8.05 5.93 -7.56
N GLY A 297 7.04 6.72 -7.20
CA GLY A 297 7.18 8.05 -6.63
C GLY A 297 6.47 8.03 -5.30
N HIS A 298 7.12 7.56 -4.24
CA HIS A 298 6.45 7.54 -2.95
C HIS A 298 6.40 8.93 -2.33
N LEU A 299 5.30 9.18 -1.63
CA LEU A 299 5.03 10.44 -0.95
C LEU A 299 4.93 10.16 0.54
N HIS A 300 5.61 10.96 1.34
CA HIS A 300 5.66 10.81 2.79
C HIS A 300 4.86 11.93 3.42
N PHE A 301 4.05 11.62 4.42
CA PHE A 301 3.20 12.58 5.11
C PHE A 301 3.42 12.44 6.62
N SER A 302 3.71 13.56 7.28
CA SER A 302 3.76 13.69 8.75
C SER A 302 2.94 14.90 9.19
N GLY A 303 2.50 14.92 10.46
CA GLY A 303 1.52 15.92 10.92
C GLY A 303 0.07 15.55 10.57
N VAL A 304 -0.15 14.31 10.13
CA VAL A 304 -1.47 13.74 9.83
C VAL A 304 -1.56 12.28 10.30
N THR A 305 -2.71 11.89 10.82
CA THR A 305 -3.04 10.52 11.21
C THR A 305 -3.44 9.72 9.99
N LEU A 306 -2.77 8.59 9.76
CA LEU A 306 -3.16 7.66 8.71
C LEU A 306 -4.51 7.02 9.05
N THR A 307 -5.47 7.17 8.15
CA THR A 307 -6.77 6.51 8.22
C THR A 307 -7.09 5.75 6.94
N ALA A 308 -7.94 4.73 7.02
CA ALA A 308 -8.43 4.05 5.82
C ALA A 308 -9.17 5.01 4.87
N PRO A 309 -10.03 5.95 5.32
CA PRO A 309 -10.59 6.99 4.47
C PRO A 309 -9.54 7.87 3.77
N LEU A 310 -8.51 8.35 4.48
CA LEU A 310 -7.41 9.12 3.88
C LEU A 310 -6.70 8.32 2.77
N LEU A 311 -6.42 7.05 3.04
CA LEU A 311 -5.77 6.18 2.07
C LEU A 311 -6.65 5.93 0.82
N ARG A 312 -7.98 5.76 1.00
CA ARG A 312 -8.94 5.67 -0.11
C ARG A 312 -9.04 6.95 -0.91
N ALA A 313 -8.92 8.12 -0.25
CA ALA A 313 -8.86 9.40 -0.93
C ALA A 313 -7.59 9.52 -1.78
N LEU A 314 -6.43 9.13 -1.27
CA LEU A 314 -5.20 9.06 -2.05
C LEU A 314 -5.30 8.07 -3.23
N ASP A 315 -5.92 6.90 -3.04
CA ASP A 315 -6.12 5.95 -4.13
C ASP A 315 -7.06 6.51 -5.22
N SER A 316 -8.18 7.11 -4.81
CA SER A 316 -9.23 7.56 -5.74
C SER A 316 -8.86 8.88 -6.43
N TYR A 317 -8.32 9.86 -5.70
CA TYR A 317 -8.10 11.22 -6.21
C TYR A 317 -6.65 11.48 -6.62
N LEU A 318 -5.71 10.58 -6.30
CA LEU A 318 -4.32 10.70 -6.73
C LEU A 318 -3.87 9.51 -7.59
N ALA A 319 -3.98 8.26 -7.13
CA ALA A 319 -3.49 7.12 -7.91
C ALA A 319 -4.30 6.88 -9.20
N LEU A 320 -5.64 6.94 -9.15
CA LEU A 320 -6.48 6.79 -10.33
C LEU A 320 -6.14 7.83 -11.42
N PRO A 321 -6.14 9.16 -11.16
CA PRO A 321 -5.80 10.12 -12.22
C PRO A 321 -4.37 9.98 -12.74
N ILE A 322 -3.40 9.64 -11.88
CA ILE A 322 -2.02 9.39 -12.32
C ILE A 322 -1.95 8.12 -13.20
N ALA A 323 -2.73 7.07 -12.91
CA ALA A 323 -2.82 5.87 -13.74
C ALA A 323 -3.41 6.16 -15.16
N LEU A 324 -4.22 7.21 -15.32
CA LEU A 324 -4.70 7.63 -16.64
C LEU A 324 -3.57 8.17 -17.54
N LEU A 325 -2.48 8.67 -16.94
CA LEU A 325 -1.32 9.21 -17.65
C LEU A 325 -0.20 8.18 -17.88
N GLU A 326 -0.22 7.07 -17.14
CA GLU A 326 0.77 5.99 -17.23
C GLU A 326 0.98 5.47 -18.67
N ASP A 327 2.18 5.05 -19.04
CA ASP A 327 2.38 4.31 -20.28
C ASP A 327 1.65 2.95 -20.23
N ALA A 328 1.20 2.41 -21.37
CA ALA A 328 0.50 1.13 -21.43
C ALA A 328 1.29 -0.02 -20.78
N ARG A 329 2.63 0.03 -20.82
CA ARG A 329 3.51 -0.94 -20.18
C ARG A 329 3.37 -0.95 -18.66
N ALA A 330 3.05 0.19 -18.03
CA ALA A 330 2.97 0.33 -16.58
C ALA A 330 1.91 -0.59 -15.94
N GLY A 331 0.91 -1.06 -16.71
CA GLY A 331 -0.04 -2.08 -16.24
C GLY A 331 0.66 -3.32 -15.66
N GLY A 332 1.81 -3.73 -16.23
CA GLY A 332 2.58 -4.88 -15.78
C GLY A 332 3.26 -4.74 -14.43
N ARG A 333 3.30 -3.52 -13.83
CA ARG A 333 3.82 -3.31 -12.48
C ARG A 333 2.86 -3.87 -11.42
N ARG A 334 1.56 -3.88 -11.72
CA ARG A 334 0.52 -4.42 -10.84
C ARG A 334 0.39 -5.94 -11.04
N PRO A 335 0.20 -6.72 -9.95
CA PRO A 335 0.00 -6.29 -8.57
C PRO A 335 1.25 -6.33 -7.69
N ARG A 336 2.46 -6.39 -8.27
CA ARG A 336 3.70 -6.44 -7.48
C ARG A 336 4.09 -5.06 -6.93
N TYR A 337 3.71 -4.01 -7.65
CA TYR A 337 3.96 -2.61 -7.35
C TYR A 337 2.73 -1.79 -7.75
N GLY A 338 2.54 -0.62 -7.12
CA GLY A 338 1.42 0.28 -7.43
C GLY A 338 0.05 -0.28 -7.05
N VAL A 339 0.00 -1.10 -5.99
CA VAL A 339 -1.24 -1.70 -5.47
C VAL A 339 -2.01 -0.66 -4.67
N LEU A 340 -3.34 -0.63 -4.82
CA LEU A 340 -4.20 0.23 -4.01
C LEU A 340 -3.97 -0.03 -2.52
N GLY A 341 -3.91 1.04 -1.74
CA GLY A 341 -3.67 1.01 -0.30
C GLY A 341 -2.29 0.52 0.10
N ASP A 342 -1.27 0.61 -0.78
CA ASP A 342 0.12 0.34 -0.38
C ASP A 342 0.68 1.53 0.42
N PHE A 343 1.01 1.27 1.68
CA PHE A 343 1.58 2.25 2.59
C PHE A 343 2.63 1.62 3.50
N ARG A 344 3.45 2.47 4.11
CA ARG A 344 4.42 2.10 5.15
C ARG A 344 4.41 3.14 6.27
N LEU A 345 4.16 2.70 7.50
CA LEU A 345 4.34 3.57 8.68
C LEU A 345 5.82 3.87 8.90
N GLN A 346 6.13 5.12 9.25
CA GLN A 346 7.48 5.58 9.50
C GLN A 346 7.80 5.61 11.00
N PRO A 347 9.01 5.21 11.44
CA PRO A 347 9.38 5.18 12.86
C PRO A 347 9.32 6.54 13.56
N HIS A 348 9.54 7.61 12.82
CA HIS A 348 9.52 8.99 13.31
C HIS A 348 8.11 9.62 13.28
N GLY A 349 7.08 8.82 13.04
CA GLY A 349 5.70 9.28 12.84
C GLY A 349 5.37 9.54 11.37
N GLY A 350 4.07 9.57 11.07
CA GLY A 350 3.60 9.68 9.69
C GLY A 350 3.64 8.36 8.91
N PHE A 351 3.41 8.47 7.60
CA PHE A 351 3.37 7.33 6.69
C PHE A 351 3.87 7.69 5.30
N GLU A 352 4.31 6.67 4.57
CA GLU A 352 4.67 6.71 3.17
C GLU A 352 3.58 6.04 2.35
N TYR A 353 3.10 6.74 1.33
CA TYR A 353 2.14 6.28 0.35
C TYR A 353 2.86 5.81 -0.92
N ARG A 354 2.64 4.55 -1.31
CA ARG A 354 3.54 3.81 -2.21
C ARG A 354 2.91 3.41 -3.54
N THR A 355 1.65 3.79 -3.78
CA THR A 355 0.88 3.37 -4.95
C THR A 355 1.36 4.03 -6.26
N LEU A 356 1.92 5.23 -6.22
CA LEU A 356 2.22 6.00 -7.43
C LEU A 356 3.40 5.42 -8.25
N PRO A 357 3.36 5.56 -9.59
CA PRO A 357 4.55 5.40 -10.42
C PRO A 357 5.53 6.55 -10.17
N SER A 358 6.77 6.42 -10.64
CA SER A 358 7.71 7.53 -10.57
C SER A 358 7.20 8.68 -11.41
N PHE A 359 6.86 9.79 -10.75
CA PHE A 359 6.40 11.02 -11.38
C PHE A 359 7.57 11.89 -11.90
N LEU A 360 8.81 11.40 -11.88
CA LEU A 360 9.97 12.07 -12.47
C LEU A 360 9.93 12.13 -14.00
N VAL A 361 8.95 11.51 -14.64
CA VAL A 361 8.72 11.58 -16.10
C VAL A 361 8.56 13.01 -16.62
N SER A 362 8.12 13.96 -15.78
CA SER A 362 7.98 15.37 -16.15
C SER A 362 7.88 16.27 -14.91
N PRO A 363 8.56 17.43 -14.89
CA PRO A 363 8.36 18.45 -13.87
C PRO A 363 6.89 18.90 -13.72
N VAL A 364 6.13 18.92 -14.82
CA VAL A 364 4.69 19.27 -14.80
C VAL A 364 3.89 18.21 -14.04
N ILE A 365 4.17 16.92 -14.30
CA ILE A 365 3.49 15.81 -13.64
C ILE A 365 3.86 15.76 -12.16
N ALA A 366 5.15 15.87 -11.84
CA ALA A 366 5.64 15.92 -10.46
C ALA A 366 5.00 17.09 -9.69
N ARG A 367 4.97 18.28 -10.29
CA ARG A 367 4.35 19.47 -9.69
C ARG A 367 2.87 19.24 -9.40
N GLY A 368 2.13 18.74 -10.39
CA GLY A 368 0.71 18.44 -10.24
C GLY A 368 0.47 17.37 -9.18
N ALA A 369 1.19 16.26 -9.22
CA ALA A 369 1.02 15.14 -8.28
C ALA A 369 1.31 15.55 -6.83
N VAL A 370 2.40 16.29 -6.59
CA VAL A 370 2.80 16.73 -5.24
C VAL A 370 1.83 17.76 -4.68
N THR A 371 1.43 18.75 -5.47
CA THR A 371 0.46 19.75 -5.01
C THR A 371 -0.94 19.15 -4.84
N LEU A 372 -1.37 18.26 -5.73
CA LEU A 372 -2.63 17.55 -5.60
C LEU A 372 -2.66 16.65 -4.36
N ALA A 373 -1.57 15.94 -4.09
CA ALA A 373 -1.43 15.13 -2.89
C ALA A 373 -1.58 15.97 -1.61
N HIS A 374 -0.91 17.12 -1.54
CA HIS A 374 -1.05 18.05 -0.42
C HIS A 374 -2.51 18.46 -0.22
N LEU A 375 -3.17 18.93 -1.27
CA LEU A 375 -4.57 19.35 -1.21
C LEU A 375 -5.50 18.20 -0.75
N ILE A 376 -5.31 17.00 -1.28
CA ILE A 376 -6.07 15.82 -0.88
C ILE A 376 -5.87 15.51 0.60
N VAL A 377 -4.62 15.48 1.09
CA VAL A 377 -4.36 15.18 2.51
C VAL A 377 -4.94 16.26 3.43
N SER A 378 -4.87 17.53 3.04
CA SER A 378 -5.44 18.64 3.81
C SER A 378 -6.98 18.59 3.91
N HIS A 379 -7.66 17.97 2.95
CA HIS A 379 -9.14 18.01 2.82
C HIS A 379 -9.78 16.64 2.51
N TYR A 380 -9.17 15.53 2.94
CA TYR A 380 -9.65 14.20 2.52
C TYR A 380 -11.07 13.89 3.02
N GLU A 381 -11.49 14.55 4.10
CA GLU A 381 -12.83 14.45 4.66
C GLU A 381 -13.92 14.94 3.69
N ASP A 382 -13.57 15.87 2.80
CA ASP A 382 -14.46 16.46 1.79
C ASP A 382 -14.46 15.66 0.46
N LEU A 383 -13.78 14.52 0.42
CA LEU A 383 -13.57 13.69 -0.79
C LEU A 383 -14.22 12.29 -0.67
N PRO A 384 -15.56 12.20 -0.59
CA PRO A 384 -16.25 10.96 -0.24
C PRO A 384 -16.37 9.93 -1.37
N LEU A 385 -16.21 10.32 -2.65
CA LEU A 385 -16.40 9.38 -3.76
C LEU A 385 -15.30 8.30 -3.79
N ARG A 386 -15.75 7.05 -3.95
CA ARG A 386 -14.89 5.84 -3.96
C ARG A 386 -15.15 4.98 -5.19
N PRO A 387 -14.83 5.45 -6.41
CA PRO A 387 -15.07 4.68 -7.62
C PRO A 387 -14.35 3.32 -7.61
N LEU A 388 -13.16 3.26 -7.00
CA LEU A 388 -12.37 2.03 -6.90
C LEU A 388 -12.96 0.97 -5.95
N ASP A 389 -14.02 1.29 -5.20
CA ASP A 389 -14.79 0.28 -4.46
C ASP A 389 -15.61 -0.61 -5.42
N ARG A 390 -16.03 -0.08 -6.58
CA ARG A 390 -16.73 -0.87 -7.61
C ARG A 390 -15.80 -1.91 -8.25
N GLU A 391 -16.29 -3.13 -8.41
CA GLU A 391 -15.46 -4.25 -8.89
C GLU A 391 -14.95 -4.07 -10.33
N ASP A 392 -15.76 -3.48 -11.21
CA ASP A 392 -15.38 -3.21 -12.59
C ASP A 392 -14.23 -2.20 -12.67
N LEU A 393 -14.30 -1.11 -11.91
CA LEU A 393 -13.27 -0.07 -11.85
C LEU A 393 -12.02 -0.53 -11.10
N HIS A 394 -12.18 -1.29 -10.03
CA HIS A 394 -11.06 -1.98 -9.38
C HIS A 394 -10.35 -2.87 -10.40
N ALA A 395 -11.07 -3.74 -11.12
CA ALA A 395 -10.47 -4.59 -12.14
C ALA A 395 -9.82 -3.81 -13.29
N ALA A 396 -10.40 -2.67 -13.68
CA ALA A 396 -9.82 -1.79 -14.69
C ALA A 396 -8.48 -1.18 -14.24
N TYR A 397 -8.39 -0.69 -13.00
CA TYR A 397 -7.15 -0.15 -12.42
C TYR A 397 -6.00 -1.16 -12.49
N TYR A 398 -6.24 -2.40 -12.04
CA TYR A 398 -5.20 -3.44 -12.06
C TYR A 398 -4.82 -3.90 -13.47
N ARG A 399 -5.74 -3.83 -14.43
CA ARG A 399 -5.46 -4.14 -15.84
C ARG A 399 -4.80 -2.99 -16.61
N GLY A 400 -4.83 -1.77 -16.06
CA GLY A 400 -4.44 -0.57 -16.80
C GLY A 400 -5.46 -0.17 -17.87
N ASP A 401 -6.72 -0.58 -17.71
CA ASP A 401 -7.82 -0.28 -18.62
C ASP A 401 -8.38 1.12 -18.36
N LYS A 402 -8.01 2.07 -19.21
CA LYS A 402 -8.21 3.51 -18.96
C LYS A 402 -9.61 4.05 -19.27
N PRO A 403 -10.32 3.65 -20.34
CA PRO A 403 -11.64 4.18 -20.66
C PRO A 403 -12.65 4.19 -19.49
N PRO A 404 -12.86 3.08 -18.74
CA PRO A 404 -13.80 3.12 -17.61
C PRO A 404 -13.29 3.98 -16.45
N LEU A 405 -11.97 4.02 -16.20
CA LEU A 405 -11.37 4.87 -15.16
C LEU A 405 -11.51 6.36 -15.50
N ARG A 406 -11.39 6.72 -16.79
CA ARG A 406 -11.54 8.10 -17.27
C ARG A 406 -12.96 8.61 -17.03
N ALA A 407 -13.96 7.80 -17.35
CA ALA A 407 -15.35 8.14 -17.06
C ALA A 407 -15.59 8.32 -15.55
N ALA A 408 -14.97 7.47 -14.72
CA ALA A 408 -15.05 7.57 -13.26
C ALA A 408 -14.30 8.78 -12.68
N PHE A 409 -13.34 9.36 -13.40
CA PHE A 409 -12.56 10.51 -12.94
C PHE A 409 -13.32 11.84 -13.02
N GLU A 410 -14.26 12.00 -13.96
CA GLU A 410 -14.96 13.27 -14.17
C GLU A 410 -15.66 13.80 -12.89
N PRO A 411 -16.42 12.99 -12.12
CA PRO A 411 -16.97 13.43 -10.84
C PRO A 411 -15.92 13.77 -9.78
N LEU A 412 -14.79 13.03 -9.75
CA LEU A 412 -13.70 13.29 -8.79
C LEU A 412 -13.04 14.65 -9.06
N LYS A 413 -12.83 14.98 -10.33
CA LYS A 413 -12.27 16.26 -10.77
C LYS A 413 -13.15 17.43 -10.32
N ALA A 414 -14.48 17.28 -10.38
CA ALA A 414 -15.40 18.30 -9.91
C ALA A 414 -15.28 18.52 -8.39
N GLN A 415 -15.16 17.45 -7.59
CA GLN A 415 -14.96 17.57 -6.15
C GLN A 415 -13.62 18.21 -5.80
N LEU A 416 -12.53 17.84 -6.50
CA LEU A 416 -11.22 18.48 -6.31
C LEU A 416 -11.29 20.00 -6.54
N ARG A 417 -11.93 20.43 -7.64
CA ARG A 417 -12.10 21.86 -7.97
C ARG A 417 -12.96 22.62 -6.95
N ALA A 418 -13.81 21.93 -6.19
CA ALA A 418 -14.68 22.52 -5.18
C ALA A 418 -14.02 22.66 -3.79
N LEU A 419 -12.84 22.05 -3.58
CA LEU A 419 -12.13 22.13 -2.31
C LEU A 419 -11.67 23.55 -1.97
N GLU A 420 -11.70 23.88 -0.69
CA GLU A 420 -10.98 25.05 -0.18
C GLU A 420 -9.49 24.93 -0.53
N GLY A 421 -8.85 26.06 -0.89
CA GLY A 421 -7.46 26.08 -1.30
C GLY A 421 -7.19 25.64 -2.75
N TYR A 422 -8.17 25.08 -3.48
CA TYR A 422 -7.98 24.68 -4.88
C TYR A 422 -7.53 25.86 -5.75
N ALA A 423 -8.13 27.04 -5.60
CA ALA A 423 -7.79 28.22 -6.39
C ALA A 423 -6.30 28.61 -6.26
N ALA A 424 -5.72 28.49 -5.07
CA ALA A 424 -4.30 28.75 -4.83
C ALA A 424 -3.39 27.64 -5.42
N ALA A 425 -3.90 26.41 -5.49
CA ALA A 425 -3.21 25.25 -6.03
C ALA A 425 -3.38 25.06 -7.56
N ALA A 426 -4.35 25.75 -8.17
CA ALA A 426 -4.81 25.51 -9.54
C ALA A 426 -3.69 25.66 -10.58
N ASP A 427 -2.80 26.64 -10.42
CA ASP A 427 -1.67 26.82 -11.33
C ASP A 427 -0.75 25.58 -11.40
N ALA A 428 -0.65 24.81 -10.31
CA ALA A 428 0.10 23.56 -10.26
C ALA A 428 -0.71 22.35 -10.74
N ILE A 429 -2.01 22.30 -10.43
CA ILE A 429 -2.89 21.14 -10.65
C ILE A 429 -3.49 21.13 -12.06
N GLU A 430 -3.99 22.26 -12.58
CA GLU A 430 -4.67 22.34 -13.87
C GLU A 430 -3.83 21.89 -15.07
N PRO A 431 -2.50 22.12 -15.14
CA PRO A 431 -1.66 21.52 -16.18
C PRO A 431 -1.71 19.99 -16.21
N LEU A 432 -1.74 19.34 -15.03
CA LEU A 432 -1.87 17.88 -14.93
C LEU A 432 -3.27 17.43 -15.39
N LEU A 433 -4.32 18.12 -14.96
CA LEU A 433 -5.69 17.80 -15.34
C LEU A 433 -5.92 17.93 -16.85
N ARG A 434 -5.37 18.96 -17.49
CA ARG A 434 -5.43 19.13 -18.95
C ARG A 434 -4.75 17.99 -19.71
N LEU A 435 -3.64 17.44 -19.19
CA LEU A 435 -3.01 16.26 -19.78
C LEU A 435 -3.93 15.04 -19.69
N ILE A 436 -4.62 14.87 -18.55
CA ILE A 436 -5.61 13.80 -18.38
C ILE A 436 -6.74 14.01 -19.37
N GLU A 437 -7.39 15.17 -19.40
CA GLU A 437 -8.52 15.48 -20.28
C GLU A 437 -8.17 15.27 -21.77
N ALA A 438 -6.97 15.68 -22.19
CA ALA A 438 -6.49 15.48 -23.55
C ALA A 438 -6.10 14.03 -23.88
N GLY A 439 -6.36 13.07 -22.99
CA GLY A 439 -6.08 11.66 -23.21
C GLY A 439 -4.60 11.32 -23.30
N ARG A 440 -3.71 12.20 -22.81
CA ARG A 440 -2.27 12.03 -22.98
C ARG A 440 -1.75 10.90 -22.11
N THR A 441 -0.76 10.21 -22.63
CA THR A 441 0.09 9.28 -21.87
C THR A 441 1.52 9.79 -21.94
N TRP A 442 2.31 9.56 -20.89
CA TRP A 442 3.73 9.87 -20.95
C TRP A 442 4.49 8.75 -21.68
N ASP A 443 5.69 9.10 -22.17
CA ASP A 443 6.62 8.17 -22.78
C ASP A 443 7.74 7.82 -21.79
N GLU A 444 7.74 6.56 -21.32
CA GLU A 444 8.74 6.07 -20.37
C GLU A 444 10.10 5.73 -21.02
N THR A 445 10.24 5.87 -22.34
CA THR A 445 11.53 5.72 -23.04
C THR A 445 12.34 7.01 -23.07
N ARG A 446 11.72 8.14 -22.74
CA ARG A 446 12.36 9.45 -22.77
C ARG A 446 13.42 9.58 -21.67
N ASP A 447 14.58 10.12 -22.04
CA ASP A 447 15.57 10.58 -21.08
C ASP A 447 15.04 11.80 -20.30
N VAL A 448 14.83 11.64 -19.00
CA VAL A 448 14.31 12.70 -18.12
C VAL A 448 15.40 13.61 -17.58
N ARG A 449 16.69 13.28 -17.75
CA ARG A 449 17.81 14.03 -17.15
C ARG A 449 17.76 15.52 -17.51
N GLY A 450 17.58 15.83 -18.80
CA GLY A 450 17.51 17.20 -19.28
C GLY A 450 16.31 18.00 -18.75
N LEU A 451 15.21 17.33 -18.40
CA LEU A 451 14.01 17.96 -17.86
C LEU A 451 14.22 18.52 -16.45
N TRP A 452 15.12 17.92 -15.69
CA TRP A 452 15.37 18.26 -14.29
C TRP A 452 16.65 19.07 -14.08
N CYS A 453 17.63 18.90 -14.97
CA CYS A 453 18.98 19.45 -14.80
C CYS A 453 19.36 20.52 -15.82
N GLY A 454 18.56 20.75 -16.86
CA GLY A 454 18.84 21.75 -17.89
C GLY A 454 18.68 23.21 -17.42
N GLU A 455 19.31 24.14 -18.15
CA GLU A 455 19.26 25.59 -17.88
C GLU A 455 17.85 26.19 -18.01
N HIS A 456 16.93 25.50 -18.69
CA HIS A 456 15.53 25.89 -18.87
C HIS A 456 14.56 24.89 -18.22
N ALA A 457 15.03 24.09 -17.25
CA ALA A 457 14.15 23.27 -16.43
C ALA A 457 13.17 24.19 -15.66
N PRO A 458 11.85 23.94 -15.72
CA PRO A 458 10.83 24.84 -15.19
C PRO A 458 10.82 24.99 -13.66
#